data_AF-A0A8T5L423-F1
#
_entry.id   AF-A0A8T5L423-F1
#
_cell.length_a   1.000
_cell.length_b   1.000
_cell.length_c   1.000
_cell.angle_alpha   90.00
_cell.angle_beta   90.00
_cell.angle_gamma   90.00
#
_symmetry.space_group_name_H-M   'P 1'
#
loop_
_entity.id
_entity.type
_entity.pdbx_description
1 polymer ?
#
loop_
_entity_poly.entity_id
_entity_poly.type
_entity_poly.pdbx_seq_one_letter_code
_entity_poly.pdbx_strand_id
1 'polypeptide(L)' 'MGKIIAKNVVERKSGYLYYVDGKGNVCEAKMARGGRKKKAAKKKKK' A
#
# COMPACT_ATOMS: atom_id res chain seq x y z
N MET A 1 16.77 21.58 -9.24
CA MET A 1 17.05 20.60 -8.16
C MET A 1 15.92 20.65 -7.14
N GLY A 2 15.34 19.51 -6.77
CA GLY A 2 14.29 19.47 -5.75
C GLY A 2 14.86 19.68 -4.34
N LYS A 3 14.06 20.30 -3.45
CA LYS A 3 14.40 20.53 -2.04
C LYS A 3 13.52 19.63 -1.15
N ILE A 4 14.13 18.94 -0.18
CA ILE A 4 13.38 18.21 0.85
C ILE A 4 12.78 19.22 1.82
N ILE A 5 11.45 19.25 1.92
CA ILE A 5 10.72 20.23 2.74
C ILE A 5 10.42 19.66 4.13
N ALA A 6 10.20 18.35 4.24
CA ALA A 6 9.94 17.66 5.50
C ALA A 6 10.56 16.26 5.47
N LYS A 7 11.15 15.84 6.60
CA LYS A 7 11.68 14.49 6.81
C LYS A 7 10.76 13.75 7.78
N ASN A 8 10.71 12.42 7.68
CA ASN A 8 10.00 11.55 8.63
C ASN A 8 8.51 11.89 8.82
N VAL A 9 7.83 12.32 7.77
CA VAL A 9 6.42 12.76 7.82
C VAL A 9 5.47 11.61 8.17
N VAL A 10 5.91 10.36 7.99
CA VAL A 10 5.16 9.15 8.36
C VAL A 10 6.08 8.12 9.01
N GLU A 11 5.57 7.44 10.02
CA GLU A 11 6.19 6.23 10.56
C GLU A 11 5.76 5.01 9.74
N ARG A 12 6.73 4.27 9.21
CA ARG A 12 6.47 3.11 8.36
C ARG A 12 6.39 1.85 9.20
N LYS A 13 5.27 1.15 9.10
CA LYS A 13 5.05 -0.15 9.74
C LYS A 13 5.58 -1.27 8.86
N SER A 14 6.21 -2.25 9.50
CA SER A 14 6.62 -3.46 8.79
C SER A 14 5.40 -4.20 8.22
N GLY A 15 5.51 -4.71 7.00
CA GLY A 15 4.41 -5.44 6.35
C GLY A 15 3.41 -4.56 5.57
N TYR A 16 3.64 -3.25 5.50
CA TYR A 16 2.81 -2.31 4.74
C TYR A 16 3.56 -1.67 3.58
N LEU A 17 2.81 -1.33 2.52
CA LEU A 17 3.24 -0.55 1.37
C LEU A 17 2.77 0.89 1.55
N TYR A 18 3.67 1.84 1.32
CA TYR A 18 3.38 3.27 1.38
C TYR A 18 3.65 3.90 0.02
N TYR A 19 2.67 4.58 -0.54
CA TYR A 19 2.74 5.23 -1.86
C TYR A 19 2.04 6.59 -1.85
N VAL A 20 2.30 7.39 -2.88
CA VAL A 20 1.63 8.69 -3.08
C VAL A 20 0.56 8.52 -4.15
N ASP A 21 -0.67 8.93 -3.86
CA ASP A 21 -1.76 8.91 -4.85
C ASP A 21 -1.71 10.14 -5.79
N GLY A 22 -2.58 10.16 -6.80
CA GLY A 22 -2.65 11.29 -7.74
C GLY A 22 -3.10 12.62 -7.11
N LYS A 23 -3.61 12.60 -5.88
CA LYS A 23 -3.99 13.80 -5.11
C LYS A 23 -2.87 14.26 -4.17
N GLY A 24 -1.73 13.55 -4.15
CA GLY A 24 -0.58 13.87 -3.31
C GLY A 24 -0.67 13.32 -1.88
N ASN A 25 -1.62 12.43 -1.57
CA ASN A 25 -1.73 11.84 -0.23
C ASN A 25 -0.77 10.66 -0.07
N VAL A 26 -0.25 10.47 1.14
CA VAL A 26 0.47 9.24 1.52
C VAL A 26 -0.56 8.19 1.94
N CYS A 27 -0.64 7.10 1.18
CA CYS A 27 -1.56 5.99 1.46
C CYS A 27 -0.82 4.78 2.03
N GLU A 28 -1.48 4.03 2.93
CA GLU A 28 -0.99 2.80 3.54
C GLU A 28 -1.81 1.60 3.04
N ALA A 29 -1.14 0.53 2.59
CA ALA A 29 -1.79 -0.72 2.17
C ALA A 29 -1.08 -1.96 2.76
N LYS A 30 -1.84 -2.91 3.31
CA LYS A 30 -1.28 -4.16 3.84
C LYS A 30 -0.74 -5.03 2.71
N MET A 31 0.55 -5.37 2.76
CA MET A 31 1.17 -6.17 1.70
C MET A 31 0.60 -7.59 1.68
N ALA A 32 0.21 -8.04 0.49
CA ALA A 32 -0.07 -9.45 0.23
C ALA A 32 1.26 -10.22 0.18
N ARG A 33 1.86 -10.47 1.34
CA ARG A 33 2.99 -11.41 1.44
C ARG A 33 2.48 -12.78 1.01
N GLY A 34 3.23 -13.48 0.15
CA GLY A 34 2.87 -14.77 -0.42
C GLY A 34 2.77 -15.86 0.65
N GLY A 35 1.66 -15.88 1.38
CA GLY A 35 1.31 -16.89 2.37
C GLY A 35 -0.12 -17.34 2.11
N ARG A 36 -0.25 -18.60 1.67
CA ARG A 36 -1.48 -19.27 1.19
C ARG A 36 -2.09 -18.64 -0.08
N LYS A 37 -2.06 -19.40 -1.18
CA LYS A 37 -2.90 -19.16 -2.38
C LYS A 37 -4.35 -18.97 -1.92
N LYS A 38 -4.89 -17.75 -2.04
CA LYS A 38 -6.33 -17.54 -1.93
C LYS A 38 -6.97 -18.37 -3.05
N LYS A 39 -7.78 -19.38 -2.69
CA LYS A 39 -8.62 -20.09 -3.67
C LYS A 39 -9.45 -19.03 -4.38
N ALA A 40 -9.41 -19.01 -5.72
CA ALA A 40 -10.21 -18.09 -6.51
C ALA A 40 -11.66 -18.16 -6.02
N ALA A 41 -12.22 -17.03 -5.60
CA ALA A 41 -13.62 -16.97 -5.22
C ALA A 41 -14.43 -17.37 -6.46
N LYS A 42 -15.22 -18.45 -6.37
CA LYS A 42 -16.12 -18.85 -7.45
C LYS A 42 -17.04 -17.66 -7.74
N LYS A 43 -16.94 -17.11 -8.95
CA LYS A 43 -17.82 -16.05 -9.46
C LYS A 43 -19.26 -16.58 -9.33
N LYS A 44 -20.08 -16.00 -8.46
CA LYS A 44 -21.52 -16.30 -8.44
C LYS A 44 -22.06 -15.90 -9.81
N LYS A 45 -22.45 -16.90 -10.60
CA LYS A 45 -23.17 -16.69 -11.86
C LYS A 45 -24.53 -16.10 -11.46
N LYS A 46 -24.85 -14.92 -11.97
CA LYS A 46 -26.22 -14.41 -12.00
C LYS A 46 -27.05 -15.30 -12.92
#